data_AF-A0A1U6GPF8-F1
#
_entry.id   AF-A0A1U6GPF8-F1
#
_cell.length_a   1.000
_cell.length_b   1.000
_cell.length_c   1.000
_cell.angle_alpha   90.00
_cell.angle_beta   90.00
_cell.angle_gamma   90.00
#
_symmetry.space_group_name_H-M   'P 1'
#
loop_
_entity.id
_entity.type
_entity.pdbx_description
1 polymer ?
#
loop_
_entity_poly.entity_id
_entity_poly.type
_entity_poly.pdbx_seq_one_letter_code
_entity_poly.pdbx_strand_id
1 'polypeptide(L)'
;MGAYLLDWLSLFFRWFHVIAGVAWIGASFYFVWLDMSLQKPPEWKAKKGISGDLWAVHGGGFYEIAKYKLEPEEMPKTLHWFKWEAYTTWLTGMAMLIIVYYINATAYLIDPSKVDFGSNVGAISTSLLFLFGSYFIYEVIVRSNVGKNKLAFSITIFILMIIATWGSYQLFSDRASFIHVGAILGTIMAGNVFFGIMPAQRALVDCVRRGVKPGPDVAALALMARNRSLMNNYFTLPLIFIMISNHYPMMYSHAHGWLVLVFVGIITATARHYFNEKHLGRQKPKFLVIPAIATVLLIIWMRPEPIKPLPVPVIPVASATETAAPAPTDTPPAVAGDTAAVAPAAGTAPSTDTTAAVVPVASSADDAIMGIVHTKCSVCHAAQPTQPGFSAPPLGFIVQTPEDMKINKAKIVTALQTNYMPLGNITQLSDEERQQLIAYTSGL
;
A
#
# COMPACT_ATOMS: atom_id res chain seq x y z
N MET A 1 -10.85 -25.35 1.80
CA MET A 1 -11.29 -24.86 3.13
C MET A 1 -10.27 -23.93 3.79
N GLY A 2 -8.96 -24.21 3.74
CA GLY A 2 -7.92 -23.34 4.34
C GLY A 2 -7.88 -21.90 3.82
N ALA A 3 -7.87 -21.69 2.49
CA ALA A 3 -7.89 -20.35 1.90
C ALA A 3 -9.14 -19.55 2.28
N TYR A 4 -10.32 -20.17 2.20
CA TYR A 4 -11.60 -19.58 2.62
C TYR A 4 -11.59 -19.11 4.09
N LEU A 5 -11.07 -19.92 5.01
CA LEU A 5 -10.95 -19.53 6.42
C LEU A 5 -9.95 -18.39 6.61
N LEU A 6 -8.87 -18.37 5.83
CA LEU A 6 -7.88 -17.30 5.85
C LEU A 6 -8.47 -15.96 5.35
N ASP A 7 -9.35 -15.99 4.35
CA ASP A 7 -10.05 -14.80 3.87
C ASP A 7 -10.99 -14.22 4.94
N TRP A 8 -11.76 -15.06 5.63
CA TRP A 8 -12.59 -14.64 6.77
C TRP A 8 -11.76 -14.08 7.92
N LEU A 9 -10.63 -14.71 8.22
CA LEU A 9 -9.72 -14.23 9.26
C LEU A 9 -9.11 -12.86 8.88
N SER A 10 -8.70 -12.70 7.63
CA SER A 10 -8.23 -11.44 7.05
C SER A 10 -9.30 -10.35 7.15
N LEU A 11 -10.55 -10.65 6.77
CA LEU A 11 -11.67 -9.72 6.89
C LEU A 11 -11.92 -9.29 8.33
N PHE A 12 -11.99 -10.25 9.26
CA PHE A 12 -12.19 -9.99 10.69
C PHE A 12 -11.12 -9.05 11.24
N PHE A 13 -9.84 -9.37 11.04
CA PHE A 13 -8.75 -8.55 11.58
C PHE A 13 -8.63 -7.20 10.90
N ARG A 14 -8.95 -7.08 9.60
CA ARG A 14 -9.04 -5.77 8.92
C ARG A 14 -10.11 -4.89 9.53
N TRP A 15 -11.32 -5.44 9.70
CA TRP A 15 -12.42 -4.70 10.28
C TRP A 15 -12.12 -4.28 11.72
N PHE A 16 -11.61 -5.22 12.53
CA PHE A 16 -11.26 -4.93 13.91
C PHE A 16 -10.12 -3.92 14.03
N HIS A 17 -9.09 -4.02 13.19
CA HIS A 17 -7.98 -3.07 13.16
C HIS A 17 -8.44 -1.64 12.83
N VAL A 18 -9.36 -1.49 11.87
CA VAL A 18 -9.94 -0.18 11.54
C VAL A 18 -10.71 0.39 12.73
N ILE A 19 -11.55 -0.40 13.40
CA ILE A 19 -12.28 0.04 14.60
C ILE A 19 -11.32 0.50 15.71
N ALA A 20 -10.32 -0.32 16.02
CA ALA A 20 -9.31 0.00 17.03
C ALA A 20 -8.53 1.26 16.68
N GLY A 21 -8.11 1.39 15.41
CA GLY A 21 -7.40 2.57 14.90
C GLY A 21 -8.22 3.85 14.99
N VAL A 22 -9.52 3.80 14.64
CA VAL A 22 -10.44 4.95 14.78
C VAL A 22 -10.57 5.36 16.25
N ALA A 23 -10.75 4.40 17.16
CA ALA A 23 -10.81 4.69 18.60
C ALA A 23 -9.51 5.35 19.10
N TRP A 24 -8.35 4.83 18.69
CA TRP A 24 -7.07 5.35 19.15
C TRP A 24 -6.72 6.72 18.59
N ILE A 25 -6.85 6.91 17.27
CA ILE A 25 -6.54 8.19 16.63
C ILE A 25 -7.57 9.24 17.03
N GLY A 26 -8.84 8.86 17.18
CA GLY A 26 -9.90 9.73 17.71
C GLY A 26 -9.57 10.23 19.13
N ALA A 27 -9.22 9.33 20.05
CA ALA A 27 -8.78 9.70 21.40
C ALA A 27 -7.54 10.60 21.36
N SER A 28 -6.56 10.28 20.50
CA SER A 28 -5.34 11.09 20.35
C SER A 28 -5.66 12.51 19.88
N PHE A 29 -6.56 12.69 18.90
CA PHE A 29 -6.99 14.00 18.44
C PHE A 29 -7.73 14.79 19.51
N TYR A 30 -8.62 14.12 20.24
CA TYR A 30 -9.35 14.73 21.35
C TYR A 30 -8.41 15.22 22.45
N PHE A 31 -7.48 14.37 22.93
CA PHE A 31 -6.58 14.76 24.01
C PHE A 31 -5.57 15.83 23.61
N VAL A 32 -5.09 15.82 22.37
CA VAL A 32 -4.21 16.90 21.87
C VAL A 32 -4.99 18.21 21.78
N TRP A 33 -6.22 18.19 21.27
CA TRP A 33 -7.08 19.37 21.27
C TRP A 33 -7.35 19.88 22.69
N LEU A 34 -7.75 18.99 23.60
CA LEU A 34 -8.00 19.29 25.01
C LEU A 34 -6.77 19.98 25.62
N ASP A 35 -5.60 19.33 25.58
CA ASP A 35 -4.37 19.84 26.19
C ASP A 35 -3.92 21.18 25.63
N MET A 36 -4.16 21.44 24.34
CA MET A 36 -3.78 22.68 23.68
C MET A 36 -4.82 23.79 23.83
N SER A 37 -6.06 23.46 24.22
CA SER A 37 -7.17 24.40 24.35
C SER A 37 -7.46 24.82 25.81
N LEU A 38 -6.73 24.25 26.79
CA LEU A 38 -6.88 24.62 28.20
C LEU A 38 -6.59 26.10 28.43
N GLN A 39 -7.51 26.77 29.11
CA GLN A 39 -7.37 28.17 29.49
C GLN A 39 -6.81 28.31 30.91
N LYS A 40 -6.30 29.50 31.23
CA LYS A 40 -5.88 29.81 32.60
C LYS A 40 -7.11 29.80 33.51
N PRO A 41 -7.13 29.00 34.59
CA PRO A 41 -8.27 28.94 35.49
C PRO A 41 -8.46 30.26 36.26
N PRO A 42 -9.70 30.56 36.70
CA PRO A 42 -9.97 31.59 37.70
C PRO A 42 -9.15 31.38 38.98
N GLU A 43 -8.87 32.45 39.73
CA GLU A 43 -7.99 32.39 40.91
C GLU A 43 -8.40 31.35 41.95
N TRP A 44 -9.71 31.21 42.20
CA TRP A 44 -10.21 30.26 43.19
C TRP A 44 -9.92 28.80 42.80
N LYS A 45 -9.93 28.47 41.50
CA LYS A 45 -9.53 27.14 40.99
C LYS A 45 -8.01 26.97 41.00
N ALA A 46 -7.28 28.02 40.64
CA ALA A 46 -5.82 27.99 40.67
C ALA A 46 -5.29 27.69 42.10
N LYS A 47 -5.95 28.24 43.13
CA LYS A 47 -5.66 27.95 44.54
C LYS A 47 -5.88 26.47 44.91
N LYS A 48 -6.74 25.75 44.19
CA LYS A 48 -6.98 24.29 44.33
C LYS A 48 -6.01 23.42 43.51
N GLY A 49 -4.94 24.00 42.98
CA GLY A 49 -3.94 23.25 42.19
C GLY A 49 -4.34 22.96 40.74
N ILE A 50 -5.46 23.53 40.26
CA ILE A 50 -5.87 23.44 38.86
C ILE A 50 -4.96 24.35 38.03
N SER A 51 -4.36 23.78 36.98
CA SER A 51 -3.44 24.45 36.07
C SER A 51 -4.05 24.81 34.72
N GLY A 52 -5.14 24.15 34.33
CA GLY A 52 -5.86 24.40 33.10
C GLY A 52 -7.35 24.10 33.27
N ASP A 53 -8.18 24.90 32.62
CA ASP A 53 -9.64 24.81 32.70
C ASP A 53 -10.24 24.83 31.29
N LEU A 54 -11.23 24.00 31.03
CA LEU A 54 -11.94 23.95 29.76
C LEU A 54 -13.42 23.65 29.97
N TRP A 55 -14.27 24.44 29.31
CA TRP A 55 -15.68 24.15 29.18
C TRP A 55 -15.99 23.65 27.77
N ALA A 56 -16.78 22.58 27.68
CA ALA A 56 -17.22 22.01 26.42
C ALA A 56 -18.70 21.62 26.50
N VAL A 57 -19.38 21.56 25.36
CA VAL A 57 -20.76 21.08 25.25
C VAL A 57 -20.78 19.88 24.30
N HIS A 58 -21.43 18.79 24.73
CA HIS A 58 -21.62 17.62 23.88
C HIS A 58 -22.82 16.80 24.38
N GLY A 59 -23.53 16.10 23.49
CA GLY A 59 -24.63 15.21 23.87
C GLY A 59 -25.76 15.86 24.69
N GLY A 60 -25.97 17.17 24.56
CA GLY A 60 -26.97 17.92 25.32
C GLY A 60 -26.55 18.35 26.73
N GLY A 61 -25.29 18.13 27.13
CA GLY A 61 -24.76 18.53 28.44
C GLY A 61 -23.53 19.42 28.36
N PHE A 62 -23.25 20.13 29.46
CA PHE A 62 -22.03 20.92 29.66
C PHE A 62 -21.01 20.11 30.46
N TYR A 63 -19.78 20.10 29.99
CA TYR A 63 -18.63 19.47 30.63
C TYR A 63 -17.65 20.54 31.09
N GLU A 64 -17.20 20.41 32.32
CA GLU A 64 -16.10 21.18 32.89
C GLU A 64 -14.91 20.24 33.09
N ILE A 65 -13.81 20.51 32.41
CA ILE A 65 -12.59 19.70 32.49
C ILE A 65 -11.49 20.52 33.15
N ALA A 66 -11.06 20.06 34.32
CA ALA A 66 -9.96 20.65 35.07
C ALA A 66 -8.69 19.78 34.98
N LYS A 67 -7.57 20.39 34.57
CA LYS A 67 -6.24 19.75 34.56
C LYS A 67 -5.43 20.19 35.77
N TYR A 68 -5.15 19.26 36.68
CA TYR A 68 -4.32 19.50 37.86
C TYR A 68 -2.83 19.56 37.51
N LYS A 69 -2.07 20.38 38.25
CA LYS A 69 -0.62 20.54 38.00
C LYS A 69 0.18 19.30 38.38
N LEU A 70 -0.16 18.68 39.52
CA LEU A 70 0.53 17.50 40.06
C LEU A 70 -0.46 16.51 40.67
N GLU A 71 -1.36 16.99 41.53
CA GLU A 71 -2.28 16.15 42.30
C GLU A 71 -3.65 16.82 42.48
N PRO A 72 -4.75 16.03 42.48
CA PRO A 72 -6.05 16.48 42.98
C PRO A 72 -6.07 16.55 44.52
N GLU A 73 -7.06 17.25 45.08
CA GLU A 73 -7.29 17.31 46.54
C GLU A 73 -7.56 15.91 47.12
N GLU A 74 -8.35 15.11 46.41
CA GLU A 74 -8.61 13.71 46.74
C GLU A 74 -8.42 12.82 45.50
N MET A 75 -7.87 11.63 45.71
CA MET A 75 -7.70 10.67 44.62
C MET A 75 -9.06 10.10 44.20
N PRO A 76 -9.40 10.17 42.90
CA PRO A 76 -10.66 9.62 42.42
C PRO A 76 -10.69 8.09 42.58
N LYS A 77 -11.87 7.55 42.93
CA LYS A 77 -12.10 6.09 43.05
C LYS A 77 -11.90 5.37 41.73
N THR A 78 -12.18 6.04 40.62
CA THR A 78 -12.09 5.48 39.27
C THR A 78 -11.16 6.33 38.41
N LEU A 79 -10.19 5.69 37.78
CA LEU A 79 -9.25 6.28 36.84
C LEU A 79 -9.33 5.51 35.52
N HIS A 80 -9.71 6.19 34.46
CA HIS A 80 -9.68 5.61 33.12
C HIS A 80 -8.28 5.76 32.52
N TRP A 81 -7.78 4.69 31.90
CA TRP A 81 -6.44 4.64 31.31
C TRP A 81 -6.53 4.40 29.80
N PHE A 82 -6.20 5.42 29.01
CA PHE A 82 -6.18 5.37 27.54
C PHE A 82 -4.94 4.64 27.02
N LYS A 83 -4.93 3.31 27.17
CA LYS A 83 -3.85 2.43 26.73
C LYS A 83 -4.33 1.32 25.82
N TRP A 84 -5.58 0.91 25.97
CA TRP A 84 -6.11 -0.26 25.28
C TRP A 84 -6.34 0.02 23.81
N GLU A 85 -6.70 1.25 23.45
CA GLU A 85 -6.86 1.69 22.06
C GLU A 85 -5.54 1.54 21.29
N ALA A 86 -4.42 1.96 21.90
CA ALA A 86 -3.10 1.79 21.33
C ALA A 86 -2.69 0.32 21.20
N TYR A 87 -2.87 -0.45 22.29
CA TYR A 87 -2.43 -1.85 22.33
C TYR A 87 -3.25 -2.74 21.39
N THR A 88 -4.57 -2.57 21.36
CA THR A 88 -5.46 -3.31 20.48
C THR A 88 -5.20 -2.97 19.02
N THR A 89 -4.95 -1.70 18.68
CA THR A 89 -4.58 -1.32 17.31
C THR A 89 -3.27 -1.97 16.88
N TRP A 90 -2.25 -1.97 17.75
CA TRP A 90 -0.98 -2.62 17.42
C TRP A 90 -1.12 -4.14 17.29
N LEU A 91 -1.80 -4.80 18.23
CA LEU A 91 -2.02 -6.25 18.20
C LEU A 91 -2.77 -6.69 16.93
N THR A 92 -3.84 -5.99 16.59
CA THR A 92 -4.62 -6.26 15.37
C THR A 92 -3.83 -5.95 14.10
N GLY A 93 -3.00 -4.90 14.11
CA GLY A 93 -2.12 -4.55 12.99
C GLY A 93 -1.02 -5.60 12.77
N MET A 94 -0.41 -6.11 13.85
CA MET A 94 0.55 -7.21 13.77
C MET A 94 -0.10 -8.50 13.30
N ALA A 95 -1.31 -8.82 13.77
CA ALA A 95 -2.07 -9.96 13.27
C ALA A 95 -2.35 -9.83 11.76
N MET A 96 -2.74 -8.64 11.28
CA MET A 96 -2.88 -8.37 9.86
C MET A 96 -1.57 -8.53 9.08
N LEU A 97 -0.45 -8.04 9.61
CA LEU A 97 0.86 -8.18 8.98
C LEU A 97 1.22 -9.67 8.81
N ILE A 98 0.95 -10.48 9.84
CA ILE A 98 1.15 -11.93 9.79
C ILE A 98 0.23 -12.57 8.72
N ILE A 99 -1.08 -12.32 8.80
CA ILE A 99 -2.07 -12.97 7.93
C ILE A 99 -1.88 -12.59 6.45
N VAL A 100 -1.66 -11.31 6.19
CA VAL A 100 -1.62 -10.79 4.83
C VAL A 100 -0.22 -10.87 4.24
N TYR A 101 0.83 -10.51 4.98
CA TYR A 101 2.17 -10.37 4.42
C TYR A 101 3.09 -11.54 4.74
N TYR A 102 2.90 -12.28 5.85
CA TYR A 102 3.81 -13.37 6.19
C TYR A 102 3.31 -14.73 5.71
N ILE A 103 2.03 -15.06 5.92
CA ILE A 103 1.45 -16.31 5.41
C ILE A 103 1.49 -16.33 3.87
N ASN A 104 1.32 -15.16 3.24
CA ASN A 104 1.34 -14.98 1.80
C ASN A 104 2.58 -14.18 1.33
N ALA A 105 3.75 -14.46 1.92
CA ALA A 105 4.98 -13.70 1.68
C ALA A 105 5.38 -13.58 0.20
N THR A 106 5.29 -14.67 -0.56
CA THR A 106 5.58 -14.66 -2.01
C THR A 106 4.65 -13.74 -2.79
N ALA A 107 3.41 -13.55 -2.33
CA ALA A 107 2.42 -12.73 -3.00
C ALA A 107 2.49 -11.25 -2.61
N TYR A 108 2.81 -10.95 -1.35
CA TYR A 108 2.66 -9.60 -0.81
C TYR A 108 3.93 -8.99 -0.23
N LEU A 109 4.90 -9.76 0.23
CA LEU A 109 6.13 -9.26 0.86
C LEU A 109 7.31 -9.25 -0.11
N ILE A 110 7.51 -10.35 -0.83
CA ILE A 110 8.70 -10.62 -1.63
C ILE A 110 8.51 -10.06 -3.04
N ASP A 111 9.58 -9.43 -3.54
CA ASP A 111 9.74 -9.07 -4.93
C ASP A 111 11.06 -9.69 -5.44
N PRO A 112 10.99 -10.76 -6.26
CA PRO A 112 12.18 -11.45 -6.77
C PRO A 112 13.12 -10.57 -7.59
N SER A 113 12.63 -9.44 -8.13
CA SER A 113 13.46 -8.51 -8.90
C SER A 113 14.40 -7.66 -8.03
N LYS A 114 14.15 -7.61 -6.71
CA LYS A 114 14.87 -6.74 -5.78
C LYS A 114 15.92 -7.48 -4.98
N VAL A 115 15.47 -8.46 -4.19
CA VAL A 115 16.34 -9.23 -3.27
C VAL A 115 15.90 -10.68 -3.29
N ASP A 116 16.87 -11.56 -3.51
CA ASP A 116 16.70 -12.99 -3.26
C ASP A 116 16.92 -13.28 -1.77
N PHE A 117 15.83 -13.50 -1.05
CA PHE A 117 15.86 -13.87 0.36
C PHE A 117 16.22 -15.34 0.60
N GLY A 118 16.32 -16.16 -0.46
CA GLY A 118 16.54 -17.61 -0.42
C GLY A 118 15.39 -18.43 0.17
N SER A 119 14.58 -17.86 1.06
CA SER A 119 13.41 -18.49 1.66
C SER A 119 12.38 -17.48 2.17
N ASN A 120 11.14 -17.94 2.34
CA ASN A 120 10.08 -17.15 2.99
C ASN A 120 10.46 -16.78 4.44
N VAL A 121 11.15 -17.67 5.16
CA VAL A 121 11.62 -17.42 6.52
C VAL A 121 12.64 -16.28 6.53
N GLY A 122 13.54 -16.22 5.55
CA GLY A 122 14.49 -15.13 5.37
C GLY A 122 13.79 -13.78 5.19
N ALA A 123 12.81 -13.71 4.28
CA ALA A 123 12.03 -12.49 4.04
C ALA A 123 11.26 -12.02 5.29
N ILE A 124 10.57 -12.94 5.97
CA ILE A 124 9.80 -12.64 7.20
C ILE A 124 10.73 -12.19 8.33
N SER A 125 11.88 -12.85 8.50
CA SER A 125 12.86 -12.48 9.53
C SER A 125 13.45 -11.09 9.25
N THR A 126 13.77 -10.77 8.00
CA THR A 126 14.21 -9.42 7.62
C THR A 126 13.13 -8.39 7.86
N SER A 127 11.86 -8.69 7.55
CA SER A 127 10.72 -7.81 7.85
C SER A 127 10.57 -7.53 9.35
N LEU A 128 10.62 -8.57 10.19
CA LEU A 128 10.55 -8.42 11.65
C LEU A 128 11.74 -7.65 12.21
N LEU A 129 12.96 -7.95 11.74
CA LEU A 129 14.16 -7.23 12.12
C LEU A 129 14.09 -5.76 11.69
N PHE A 130 13.57 -5.48 10.50
CA PHE A 130 13.39 -4.13 10.00
C PHE A 130 12.40 -3.34 10.88
N LEU A 131 11.28 -3.95 11.26
CA LEU A 131 10.27 -3.35 12.11
C LEU A 131 10.78 -3.10 13.55
N PHE A 132 11.25 -4.14 14.23
CA PHE A 132 11.68 -4.04 15.63
C PHE A 132 13.05 -3.37 15.76
N GLY A 133 13.92 -3.50 14.78
CA GLY A 133 15.18 -2.77 14.70
C GLY A 133 14.95 -1.26 14.56
N SER A 134 14.00 -0.83 13.73
CA SER A 134 13.62 0.59 13.62
C SER A 134 13.09 1.13 14.95
N TYR A 135 12.25 0.36 15.65
CA TYR A 135 11.77 0.72 16.98
C TYR A 135 12.92 0.80 18.01
N PHE A 136 13.84 -0.16 18.01
CA PHE A 136 14.98 -0.17 18.92
C PHE A 136 15.89 1.06 18.71
N ILE A 137 16.23 1.36 17.45
CA ILE A 137 17.02 2.56 17.10
C ILE A 137 16.31 3.82 17.59
N TYR A 138 15.00 3.92 17.35
CA TYR A 138 14.18 5.02 17.86
C TYR A 138 14.26 5.15 19.40
N GLU A 139 14.14 4.04 20.13
CA GLU A 139 14.14 4.05 21.60
C GLU A 139 15.52 4.42 22.17
N VAL A 140 16.61 4.03 21.51
CA VAL A 140 17.97 4.48 21.86
C VAL A 140 18.07 6.00 21.69
N ILE A 141 17.59 6.54 20.56
CA ILE A 141 17.69 7.98 20.26
C ILE A 141 16.85 8.81 21.22
N VAL A 142 15.62 8.40 21.52
CA VAL A 142 14.72 9.17 22.39
C VAL A 142 15.22 9.23 23.84
N ARG A 143 15.97 8.22 24.30
CA ARG A 143 16.62 8.19 25.62
C ARG A 143 17.98 8.88 25.65
N SER A 144 18.60 9.10 24.49
CA SER A 144 19.91 9.75 24.38
C SER A 144 19.84 11.28 24.58
N ASN A 145 21.00 11.94 24.55
CA ASN A 145 21.07 13.40 24.56
C ASN A 145 20.44 14.04 23.32
N VAL A 146 20.38 13.33 22.19
CA VAL A 146 19.67 13.80 20.98
C VAL A 146 18.19 13.96 21.27
N GLY A 147 17.57 13.01 21.98
CA GLY A 147 16.17 13.05 22.39
C GLY A 147 15.79 14.23 23.30
N LYS A 148 16.76 14.83 23.99
CA LYS A 148 16.53 16.01 24.84
C LYS A 148 16.40 17.30 24.02
N ASN A 149 17.00 17.37 22.83
CA ASN A 149 16.90 18.53 21.95
C ASN A 149 15.83 18.28 20.88
N LYS A 150 14.73 19.04 20.94
CA LYS A 150 13.58 18.88 20.03
C LYS A 150 13.94 18.96 18.55
N LEU A 151 14.83 19.88 18.18
CA LEU A 151 15.23 20.07 16.78
C LEU A 151 16.11 18.92 16.31
N ALA A 152 17.16 18.60 17.08
CA ALA A 152 18.07 17.50 16.75
C ALA A 152 17.31 16.18 16.64
N PHE A 153 16.47 15.86 17.63
CA PHE A 153 15.60 14.69 17.62
C PHE A 153 14.72 14.62 16.38
N SER A 154 14.00 15.71 16.05
CA SER A 154 13.08 15.73 14.91
C SER A 154 13.82 15.53 13.58
N ILE A 155 14.98 16.17 13.39
CA ILE A 155 15.82 16.00 12.20
C ILE A 155 16.33 14.57 12.09
N THR A 156 16.86 14.01 13.19
CA THR A 156 17.37 12.65 13.20
C THR A 156 16.28 11.63 12.87
N ILE A 157 15.11 11.71 13.50
CA ILE A 157 13.99 10.80 13.21
C ILE A 157 13.52 10.98 11.77
N PHE A 158 13.47 12.21 11.25
CA PHE A 158 13.09 12.44 9.86
C PHE A 158 14.05 11.79 8.86
N ILE A 159 15.37 11.95 9.06
CA ILE A 159 16.39 11.29 8.23
C ILE A 159 16.27 9.76 8.31
N LEU A 160 16.09 9.21 9.51
CA LEU A 160 15.91 7.76 9.68
C LEU A 160 14.64 7.24 9.01
N MET A 161 13.54 8.02 9.03
CA MET A 161 12.33 7.66 8.30
C MET A 161 12.52 7.67 6.78
N ILE A 162 13.33 8.59 6.24
CA ILE A 162 13.71 8.58 4.81
C ILE A 162 14.53 7.32 4.50
N ILE A 163 15.53 7.01 5.33
CA ILE A 163 16.38 5.81 5.16
C ILE A 163 15.54 4.53 5.26
N ALA A 164 14.62 4.45 6.23
CA ALA A 164 13.71 3.32 6.37
C ALA A 164 12.78 3.22 5.15
N THR A 165 12.24 4.33 4.67
CA THR A 165 11.37 4.34 3.49
C THR A 165 12.12 3.83 2.26
N TRP A 166 13.30 4.38 1.98
CA TRP A 166 14.15 3.92 0.88
C TRP A 166 14.58 2.46 1.05
N GLY A 167 15.06 2.06 2.23
CA GLY A 167 15.51 0.70 2.52
C GLY A 167 14.39 -0.33 2.38
N SER A 168 13.17 0.01 2.81
CA SER A 168 12.00 -0.86 2.62
C SER A 168 11.67 -1.08 1.13
N TYR A 169 11.96 -0.11 0.27
CA TYR A 169 11.81 -0.22 -1.19
C TYR A 169 12.90 -1.05 -1.85
N GLN A 170 14.09 -1.13 -1.25
CA GLN A 170 15.14 -2.04 -1.70
C GLN A 170 14.89 -3.48 -1.26
N LEU A 171 14.23 -3.68 -0.11
CA LEU A 171 14.05 -5.00 0.49
C LEU A 171 12.75 -5.68 0.08
N PHE A 172 11.63 -4.95 0.07
CA PHE A 172 10.29 -5.55 -0.06
C PHE A 172 9.59 -5.09 -1.34
N SER A 173 8.49 -5.77 -1.69
CA SER A 173 7.58 -5.31 -2.75
C SER A 173 7.11 -3.88 -2.47
N ASP A 174 6.88 -3.06 -3.50
CA ASP A 174 6.49 -1.64 -3.33
C ASP A 174 5.28 -1.46 -2.40
N ARG A 175 4.31 -2.37 -2.55
CA ARG A 175 3.11 -2.43 -1.72
C ARG A 175 3.46 -2.75 -0.25
N ALA A 176 4.35 -3.71 -0.02
CA ALA A 176 4.82 -4.02 1.32
C ALA A 176 5.60 -2.85 1.92
N SER A 177 6.43 -2.16 1.15
CA SER A 177 7.25 -1.04 1.61
C SER A 177 6.40 0.03 2.30
N PHE A 178 5.30 0.48 1.65
CA PHE A 178 4.35 1.42 2.26
C PHE A 178 3.81 0.92 3.60
N ILE A 179 3.33 -0.33 3.64
CA ILE A 179 2.76 -0.91 4.87
C ILE A 179 3.81 -1.13 5.96
N HIS A 180 5.05 -1.45 5.63
CA HIS A 180 6.13 -1.60 6.62
C HIS A 180 6.52 -0.25 7.23
N VAL A 181 6.56 0.83 6.44
CA VAL A 181 6.74 2.18 6.97
C VAL A 181 5.59 2.55 7.91
N GLY A 182 4.34 2.24 7.54
CA GLY A 182 3.18 2.39 8.43
C GLY A 182 3.29 1.55 9.71
N ALA A 183 3.73 0.30 9.60
CA ALA A 183 3.94 -0.60 10.74
C ALA A 183 5.03 -0.07 11.69
N ILE A 184 6.11 0.52 11.15
CA ILE A 184 7.14 1.20 11.95
C ILE A 184 6.53 2.35 12.73
N LEU A 185 5.79 3.24 12.06
CA LEU A 185 5.13 4.37 12.72
C LEU A 185 4.17 3.88 13.81
N GLY A 186 3.31 2.90 13.50
CA GLY A 186 2.38 2.30 14.47
C GLY A 186 3.08 1.64 15.66
N THR A 187 4.20 0.96 15.42
CA THR A 187 5.01 0.30 16.47
C THR A 187 5.71 1.31 17.36
N ILE A 188 6.29 2.37 16.79
CA ILE A 188 6.84 3.49 17.55
C ILE A 188 5.74 4.15 18.39
N MET A 189 4.57 4.40 17.81
CA MET A 189 3.45 5.03 18.51
C MET A 189 2.92 4.18 19.67
N ALA A 190 2.75 2.88 19.47
CA ALA A 190 2.29 1.96 20.51
C ALA A 190 3.36 1.73 21.57
N GLY A 191 4.62 1.61 21.16
CA GLY A 191 5.78 1.51 22.06
C GLY A 191 5.95 2.76 22.92
N ASN A 192 5.70 3.94 22.38
CA ASN A 192 5.64 5.19 23.14
C ASN A 192 4.61 5.16 24.26
N VAL A 193 3.43 4.57 24.00
CA VAL A 193 2.40 4.39 25.02
C VAL A 193 2.87 3.38 26.07
N PHE A 194 3.37 2.22 25.63
CA PHE A 194 3.70 1.10 26.49
C PHE A 194 4.92 1.33 27.38
N PHE A 195 6.03 1.80 26.80
CA PHE A 195 7.32 1.93 27.47
C PHE A 195 7.60 3.35 28.00
N GLY A 196 6.87 4.36 27.51
CA GLY A 196 7.07 5.76 27.90
C GLY A 196 5.92 6.32 28.74
N ILE A 197 4.74 6.45 28.12
CA ILE A 197 3.61 7.19 28.69
C ILE A 197 3.01 6.46 29.89
N MET A 198 2.72 5.17 29.76
CA MET A 198 2.09 4.39 30.84
C MET A 198 2.96 4.28 32.10
N PRO A 199 4.27 4.00 32.02
CA PRO A 199 5.15 4.04 33.18
C PRO A 199 5.20 5.42 33.85
N ALA A 200 5.27 6.50 33.07
CA ALA A 200 5.27 7.86 33.61
C ALA A 200 3.96 8.21 34.33
N GLN A 201 2.82 7.85 33.74
CA GLN A 201 1.51 8.08 34.35
C GLN A 201 1.33 7.25 35.63
N ARG A 202 1.78 5.98 35.65
CA ARG A 202 1.76 5.15 36.87
C ARG A 202 2.63 5.74 37.98
N ALA A 203 3.86 6.15 37.65
CA ALA A 203 4.74 6.78 38.62
C ALA A 203 4.14 8.06 39.23
N LEU A 204 3.48 8.88 38.41
CA LEU A 204 2.75 10.06 38.88
C LEU A 204 1.61 9.68 39.84
N VAL A 205 0.76 8.71 39.45
CA VAL A 205 -0.36 8.25 40.28
C VAL A 205 0.12 7.63 41.59
N ASP A 206 1.24 6.89 41.57
CA ASP A 206 1.81 6.26 42.76
C ASP A 206 2.35 7.30 43.76
N CYS A 207 2.95 8.39 43.28
CA CYS A 207 3.33 9.54 44.13
C CYS A 207 2.12 10.11 44.86
N VAL A 208 1.05 10.42 44.12
CA VAL A 208 -0.16 11.00 44.69
C VAL A 208 -0.83 10.05 45.69
N ARG A 209 -0.91 8.75 45.37
CA ARG A 209 -1.45 7.73 46.29
C ARG A 209 -0.69 7.63 47.61
N ARG A 210 0.63 7.86 47.58
CA ARG A 210 1.49 7.84 48.77
C ARG A 210 1.52 9.18 49.52
N GLY A 211 0.84 10.20 49.02
CA GLY A 211 0.91 11.56 49.57
C GLY A 211 2.30 12.20 49.41
N VAL A 212 3.10 11.71 48.45
CA VAL A 212 4.46 12.22 48.19
C VAL A 212 4.42 13.08 46.94
N LYS A 213 4.88 14.33 47.05
CA LYS A 213 4.98 15.23 45.90
C LYS A 213 5.94 14.65 44.85
N PRO A 214 5.58 14.66 43.55
CA PRO A 214 6.45 14.17 42.49
C PRO A 214 7.81 14.89 42.48
N GLY A 215 8.88 14.11 42.64
CA GLY A 215 10.25 14.62 42.56
C GLY A 215 10.72 14.91 41.13
N PRO A 216 11.98 15.39 40.96
CA PRO A 216 12.55 15.73 39.65
C PRO A 216 12.49 14.58 38.63
N ASP A 217 12.67 13.34 39.08
CA ASP A 217 12.68 12.15 38.22
C ASP A 217 11.30 11.88 37.60
N VAL A 218 10.24 11.98 38.41
CA VAL A 218 8.86 11.79 37.95
C VAL A 218 8.44 12.93 37.02
N ALA A 219 8.88 14.16 37.31
CA ALA A 219 8.67 15.30 36.41
C ALA A 219 9.37 15.10 35.06
N ALA A 220 10.59 14.56 35.05
CA ALA A 220 11.32 14.23 33.83
C ALA A 220 10.59 13.15 33.00
N LEU A 221 10.09 12.10 33.66
CA LEU A 221 9.27 11.06 33.00
C LEU A 221 7.99 11.65 32.38
N ALA A 222 7.29 12.53 33.10
CA ALA A 222 6.09 13.19 32.60
C ALA A 222 6.38 14.08 31.38
N LEU A 223 7.51 14.79 31.38
CA LEU A 223 7.95 15.58 30.23
C LEU A 223 8.27 14.70 29.01
N MET A 224 8.96 13.57 29.23
CA MET A 224 9.24 12.60 28.16
C MET A 224 7.95 12.00 27.60
N ALA A 225 7.00 11.63 28.46
CA ALA A 225 5.69 11.13 28.06
C ALA A 225 4.91 12.15 27.20
N ARG A 226 4.94 13.43 27.59
CA ARG A 226 4.35 14.51 26.79
C ARG A 226 5.01 14.63 25.42
N ASN A 227 6.34 14.59 25.34
CA ASN A 227 7.05 14.69 24.06
C ASN A 227 6.72 13.51 23.13
N ARG A 228 6.62 12.29 23.68
CA ARG A 228 6.20 11.09 22.93
C ARG A 228 4.77 11.23 22.41
N SER A 229 3.85 11.74 23.23
CA SER A 229 2.46 12.02 22.81
C SER A 229 2.40 13.05 21.68
N LEU A 230 3.19 14.14 21.77
CA LEU A 230 3.30 15.14 20.71
C LEU A 230 3.88 14.57 19.41
N MET A 231 4.84 13.66 19.49
CA MET A 231 5.38 13.00 18.30
C MET A 231 4.35 12.05 17.66
N ASN A 232 3.66 11.23 18.47
CA ASN A 232 2.56 10.39 17.99
C ASN A 232 1.52 11.23 17.24
N ASN A 233 1.22 12.42 17.76
CA ASN A 233 0.31 13.35 17.11
C ASN A 233 0.76 13.76 15.69
N TYR A 234 2.04 13.97 15.42
CA TYR A 234 2.53 14.27 14.06
C TYR A 234 2.49 13.06 13.12
N PHE A 235 2.61 11.84 13.65
CA PHE A 235 2.56 10.62 12.85
C PHE A 235 1.14 10.22 12.42
N THR A 236 0.10 10.72 13.08
CA THR A 236 -1.30 10.34 12.84
C THR A 236 -1.75 10.47 11.38
N LEU A 237 -1.58 11.64 10.74
CA LEU A 237 -2.03 11.87 9.36
C LEU A 237 -1.20 11.09 8.33
N PRO A 238 0.15 11.05 8.40
CA PRO A 238 0.94 10.14 7.58
C PRO A 238 0.50 8.68 7.72
N LEU A 239 0.27 8.21 8.95
CA LEU A 239 -0.13 6.83 9.24
C LEU A 239 -1.49 6.50 8.61
N ILE A 240 -2.49 7.37 8.78
CA ILE A 240 -3.83 7.18 8.16
C ILE A 240 -3.70 7.08 6.64
N PHE A 241 -2.89 7.95 6.03
CA PHE A 241 -2.67 7.90 4.59
C PHE A 241 -2.08 6.56 4.15
N ILE A 242 -1.06 6.07 4.87
CA ILE A 242 -0.44 4.78 4.58
C ILE A 242 -1.46 3.64 4.69
N MET A 243 -2.35 3.66 5.68
CA MET A 243 -3.38 2.62 5.84
C MET A 243 -4.31 2.54 4.61
N ILE A 244 -4.71 3.68 4.05
CA ILE A 244 -5.60 3.72 2.86
C ILE A 244 -4.85 3.57 1.53
N SER A 245 -3.52 3.77 1.51
CA SER A 245 -2.70 3.79 0.29
C SER A 245 -2.80 2.50 -0.55
N ASN A 246 -3.11 1.36 0.08
CA ASN A 246 -3.31 0.08 -0.60
C ASN A 246 -4.45 0.10 -1.64
N HIS A 247 -5.40 1.02 -1.50
CA HIS A 247 -6.49 1.22 -2.47
C HIS A 247 -6.09 2.04 -3.69
N TYR A 248 -4.85 2.54 -3.71
CA TYR A 248 -4.37 3.52 -4.66
C TYR A 248 -2.98 3.12 -5.18
N PRO A 249 -2.89 2.11 -6.08
CA PRO A 249 -1.61 1.56 -6.53
C PRO A 249 -0.62 2.57 -7.08
N MET A 250 -1.10 3.63 -7.74
CA MET A 250 -0.22 4.68 -8.26
C MET A 250 0.59 5.40 -7.16
N MET A 251 0.23 5.30 -5.88
CA MET A 251 1.04 5.87 -4.79
C MET A 251 2.34 5.11 -4.61
N TYR A 252 2.31 3.78 -4.69
CA TYR A 252 3.45 2.93 -4.34
C TYR A 252 4.17 2.37 -5.57
N SER A 253 3.47 2.13 -6.68
CA SER A 253 4.01 1.56 -7.92
C SER A 253 4.72 2.57 -8.83
N HIS A 254 4.86 3.83 -8.42
CA HIS A 254 5.66 4.82 -9.16
C HIS A 254 7.14 4.43 -9.11
N ALA A 255 7.92 4.70 -10.17
CA ALA A 255 9.36 4.40 -10.23
C ALA A 255 10.16 4.99 -9.05
N HIS A 256 9.64 6.07 -8.46
CA HIS A 256 10.15 6.72 -7.26
C HIS A 256 9.13 6.69 -6.11
N GLY A 257 8.41 5.58 -5.92
CA GLY A 257 7.34 5.46 -4.92
C GLY A 257 7.80 5.74 -3.48
N TRP A 258 9.07 5.45 -3.16
CA TRP A 258 9.64 5.80 -1.85
C TRP A 258 9.68 7.33 -1.61
N LEU A 259 9.96 8.14 -2.63
CA LEU A 259 9.92 9.60 -2.54
C LEU A 259 8.48 10.11 -2.42
N VAL A 260 7.54 9.47 -3.13
CA VAL A 260 6.11 9.77 -2.97
C VAL A 260 5.71 9.65 -1.51
N LEU A 261 6.08 8.55 -0.85
CA LEU A 261 5.79 8.35 0.57
C LEU A 261 6.43 9.40 1.47
N VAL A 262 7.70 9.76 1.22
CA VAL A 262 8.39 10.82 1.96
C VAL A 262 7.65 12.16 1.81
N PHE A 263 7.30 12.57 0.59
CA PHE A 263 6.59 13.83 0.35
C PHE A 263 5.20 13.83 0.98
N VAL A 264 4.44 12.75 0.87
CA VAL A 264 3.14 12.63 1.53
C VAL A 264 3.29 12.73 3.05
N GLY A 265 4.31 12.10 3.63
CA GLY A 265 4.64 12.24 5.05
C GLY A 265 4.89 13.70 5.46
N ILE A 266 5.68 14.44 4.68
CA ILE A 266 5.95 15.87 4.93
C ILE A 266 4.67 16.70 4.82
N ILE A 267 3.89 16.50 3.76
CA ILE A 267 2.64 17.23 3.48
C ILE A 267 1.66 17.03 4.63
N THR A 268 1.41 15.78 5.01
CA THR A 268 0.44 15.42 6.04
C THR A 268 0.89 15.84 7.44
N ALA A 269 2.18 15.72 7.77
CA ALA A 269 2.73 16.21 9.04
C ALA A 269 2.65 17.75 9.14
N THR A 270 2.90 18.47 8.04
CA THR A 270 2.77 19.93 7.97
C THR A 270 1.31 20.37 8.10
N ALA A 271 0.39 19.67 7.44
CA ALA A 271 -1.04 19.90 7.61
C ALA A 271 -1.47 19.66 9.07
N ARG A 272 -0.93 18.62 9.74
CA ARG A 272 -1.17 18.41 11.18
C ARG A 272 -0.65 19.56 12.03
N HIS A 273 0.50 20.13 11.67
CA HIS A 273 1.08 21.27 12.39
C HIS A 273 0.13 22.48 12.41
N TYR A 274 -0.61 22.74 11.31
CA TYR A 274 -1.62 23.79 11.30
C TYR A 274 -2.67 23.62 12.40
N PHE A 275 -3.24 22.42 12.54
CA PHE A 275 -4.27 22.15 13.55
C PHE A 275 -3.72 22.33 14.97
N ASN A 276 -2.47 21.92 15.21
CA ASN A 276 -1.80 22.15 16.49
C ASN A 276 -1.67 23.64 16.82
N GLU A 277 -1.25 24.47 15.85
CA GLU A 277 -1.16 25.93 16.05
C GLU A 277 -2.55 26.56 16.24
N LYS A 278 -3.55 26.10 15.48
CA LYS A 278 -4.94 26.54 15.59
C LYS A 278 -5.50 26.27 16.99
N HIS A 279 -5.25 25.09 17.56
CA HIS A 279 -5.70 24.76 18.92
C HIS A 279 -5.05 25.65 19.98
N LEU A 280 -3.83 26.12 19.74
CA LEU A 280 -3.16 27.11 20.59
C LEU A 280 -3.62 28.56 20.32
N GLY A 281 -4.70 28.77 19.57
CA GLY A 281 -5.23 30.08 19.21
C GLY A 281 -4.44 30.82 18.13
N ARG A 282 -3.41 30.20 17.54
CA ARG A 282 -2.56 30.81 16.51
C ARG A 282 -2.99 30.38 15.11
N GLN A 283 -3.69 31.27 14.40
CA GLN A 283 -4.07 31.00 13.02
C GLN A 283 -2.91 31.30 12.06
N LYS A 284 -2.18 30.25 11.66
CA LYS A 284 -1.06 30.34 10.71
C LYS A 284 -1.40 29.61 9.39
N PRO A 285 -2.21 30.21 8.50
CA PRO A 285 -2.74 29.54 7.31
C PRO A 285 -1.67 29.04 6.34
N LYS A 286 -0.45 29.58 6.41
CA LYS A 286 0.71 29.06 5.65
C LYS A 286 0.91 27.55 5.80
N PHE A 287 0.59 26.98 6.96
CA PHE A 287 0.71 25.54 7.22
C PHE A 287 -0.43 24.70 6.61
N LEU A 288 -1.42 25.31 5.96
CA LEU A 288 -2.36 24.65 5.04
C LEU A 288 -2.02 24.94 3.58
N VAL A 289 -1.63 26.18 3.27
CA VAL A 289 -1.34 26.59 1.88
C VAL A 289 -0.09 25.88 1.34
N ILE A 290 0.99 25.81 2.12
CA ILE A 290 2.22 25.10 1.73
C ILE A 290 1.95 23.63 1.39
N PRO A 291 1.32 22.81 2.26
CA PRO A 291 1.03 21.44 1.90
C PRO A 291 0.05 21.32 0.73
N ALA A 292 -0.93 22.22 0.57
CA ALA A 292 -1.83 22.21 -0.58
C ALA A 292 -1.08 22.43 -1.91
N ILE A 293 -0.17 23.41 -1.97
CA ILE A 293 0.69 23.65 -3.14
C ILE A 293 1.60 22.44 -3.37
N ALA A 294 2.22 21.91 -2.31
CA ALA A 294 3.07 20.72 -2.41
C ALA A 294 2.31 19.49 -2.91
N THR A 295 1.03 19.32 -2.55
CA THR A 295 0.17 18.26 -3.11
C THR A 295 -0.04 18.44 -4.61
N VAL A 296 -0.33 19.65 -5.09
CA VAL A 296 -0.49 19.93 -6.53
C VAL A 296 0.82 19.65 -7.28
N LEU A 297 1.96 20.09 -6.73
CA LEU A 297 3.28 19.81 -7.32
C LEU A 297 3.58 18.31 -7.35
N LEU A 298 3.22 17.57 -6.30
CA LEU A 298 3.38 16.12 -6.25
C LEU A 298 2.51 15.42 -7.31
N ILE A 299 1.26 15.85 -7.49
CA ILE A 299 0.37 15.34 -8.54
C ILE A 299 0.97 15.57 -9.93
N ILE A 300 1.49 16.78 -10.20
CA ILE A 300 2.13 17.10 -11.48
C ILE A 300 3.38 16.23 -11.71
N TRP A 301 4.18 16.00 -10.67
CA TRP A 301 5.38 15.18 -10.77
C TRP A 301 5.07 13.69 -10.98
N MET A 302 4.03 13.17 -10.33
CA MET A 302 3.58 11.77 -10.45
C MET A 302 2.83 11.45 -11.75
N ARG A 303 2.73 12.41 -12.69
CA ARG A 303 2.02 12.20 -13.95
C ARG A 303 2.62 10.99 -14.71
N PRO A 304 1.78 10.06 -15.21
CA PRO A 304 2.28 8.96 -16.03
C PRO A 304 2.85 9.48 -17.35
N GLU A 305 3.91 8.85 -17.86
CA GLU A 305 4.46 9.19 -19.17
C GLU A 305 3.48 8.81 -20.29
N PRO A 306 3.34 9.63 -21.34
CA PRO A 306 2.54 9.28 -22.50
C PRO A 306 3.04 7.99 -23.16
N ILE A 307 2.13 7.06 -23.44
CA ILE A 307 2.42 5.80 -24.08
C ILE A 307 2.95 6.06 -25.50
N LYS A 308 4.17 5.59 -25.80
CA LYS A 308 4.62 5.45 -27.18
C LYS A 308 3.96 4.18 -27.75
N PRO A 309 3.15 4.26 -28.83
CA PRO A 309 2.57 3.07 -29.44
C PRO A 309 3.66 2.08 -29.79
N LEU A 310 3.50 0.83 -29.38
CA LEU A 310 4.38 -0.24 -29.87
C LEU A 310 4.21 -0.34 -31.39
N PRO A 311 5.29 -0.63 -32.15
CA PRO A 311 5.17 -0.90 -33.57
C PRO A 311 4.16 -2.03 -33.77
N VAL A 312 3.06 -1.75 -34.46
CA VAL A 312 2.12 -2.80 -34.87
C VAL A 312 2.92 -3.77 -35.74
N PRO A 313 3.00 -5.06 -35.40
CA PRO A 313 3.58 -6.04 -36.29
C PRO A 313 2.79 -5.95 -37.59
N VAL A 314 3.45 -5.56 -38.67
CA VAL A 314 2.86 -5.63 -40.00
C VAL A 314 2.75 -7.11 -40.30
N ILE A 315 1.61 -7.71 -39.97
CA ILE A 315 1.24 -9.01 -40.52
C ILE A 315 1.24 -8.77 -42.03
N PRO A 316 2.06 -9.48 -42.81
CA PRO A 316 1.95 -9.42 -44.26
C PRO A 316 0.53 -9.85 -44.58
N VAL A 317 -0.31 -8.92 -45.02
CA VAL A 317 -1.52 -9.29 -45.72
C VAL A 317 -1.00 -10.07 -46.91
N ALA A 318 -1.18 -11.40 -46.88
CA ALA A 318 -1.01 -12.20 -48.07
C ALA A 318 -1.88 -11.53 -49.12
N SER A 319 -1.22 -10.86 -50.07
CA SER A 319 -1.86 -10.27 -51.23
C SER A 319 -2.68 -11.38 -51.83
N ALA A 320 -4.01 -11.30 -51.66
CA ALA A 320 -4.92 -12.18 -52.36
C ALA A 320 -4.53 -12.04 -53.83
N THR A 321 -3.97 -13.11 -54.39
CA THR A 321 -3.59 -13.17 -55.78
C THR A 321 -4.86 -12.86 -56.55
N GLU A 322 -4.92 -11.64 -57.08
CA GLU A 322 -6.00 -11.17 -57.93
C GLU A 322 -6.04 -12.18 -59.07
N THR A 323 -7.06 -13.04 -59.05
CA THR A 323 -7.23 -14.05 -60.09
C THR A 323 -7.61 -13.25 -61.32
N ALA A 324 -6.63 -13.03 -62.20
CA ALA A 324 -6.81 -12.29 -63.43
C ALA A 324 -7.99 -12.90 -64.20
N ALA A 325 -9.07 -12.13 -64.32
CA ALA A 325 -10.15 -12.42 -65.24
C ALA A 325 -9.55 -12.47 -66.66
N PRO A 326 -9.92 -13.46 -67.49
CA PRO A 326 -9.38 -13.53 -68.85
C PRO A 326 -9.91 -12.36 -69.67
N ALA A 327 -8.99 -11.68 -70.36
CA ALA A 327 -9.32 -10.61 -71.30
C ALA A 327 -10.21 -11.12 -72.45
N PRO A 328 -11.14 -10.31 -72.98
CA PRO A 328 -11.97 -10.71 -74.10
C PRO A 328 -11.14 -10.67 -75.39
N THR A 329 -11.01 -11.81 -76.06
CA THR A 329 -10.46 -11.89 -77.41
C THR A 329 -11.57 -11.64 -78.43
N ASP A 330 -11.50 -10.48 -79.09
CA ASP A 330 -12.23 -10.15 -80.30
C ASP A 330 -11.65 -10.91 -81.50
N THR A 331 -12.33 -11.96 -82.00
CA THR A 331 -12.27 -12.34 -83.42
C THR A 331 -13.52 -13.15 -83.83
N PRO A 332 -14.21 -12.79 -84.93
CA PRO A 332 -15.47 -13.40 -85.38
C PRO A 332 -15.29 -14.76 -86.11
N PRO A 333 -16.38 -15.54 -86.33
CA PRO A 333 -16.28 -16.99 -86.54
C PRO A 333 -16.04 -17.38 -88.00
N ALA A 334 -15.25 -18.43 -88.21
CA ALA A 334 -15.17 -19.18 -89.45
C ALA A 334 -15.59 -20.63 -89.21
N VAL A 335 -16.28 -21.16 -90.22
CA VAL A 335 -17.19 -22.32 -90.20
C VAL A 335 -16.46 -23.60 -90.63
N ALA A 336 -17.00 -24.74 -90.17
CA ALA A 336 -17.04 -26.06 -90.82
C ALA A 336 -16.12 -27.20 -90.30
N GLY A 337 -16.80 -28.26 -89.85
CA GLY A 337 -16.50 -29.68 -90.08
C GLY A 337 -15.34 -30.28 -89.27
N ASP A 338 -15.31 -31.56 -88.92
CA ASP A 338 -16.27 -32.65 -89.00
C ASP A 338 -15.66 -33.79 -88.14
N THR A 339 -16.51 -34.70 -87.67
CA THR A 339 -16.20 -36.10 -87.26
C THR A 339 -15.22 -36.44 -86.11
N ALA A 340 -15.83 -37.12 -85.13
CA ALA A 340 -15.37 -38.19 -84.23
C ALA A 340 -14.09 -38.99 -84.56
N ALA A 341 -13.36 -39.42 -83.51
CA ALA A 341 -13.21 -40.85 -83.13
C ALA A 341 -12.02 -41.13 -82.15
N VAL A 342 -12.34 -41.86 -81.07
CA VAL A 342 -11.61 -43.03 -80.50
C VAL A 342 -10.31 -42.83 -79.67
N ALA A 343 -10.33 -43.47 -78.49
CA ALA A 343 -9.29 -43.64 -77.46
C ALA A 343 -8.23 -44.73 -77.83
N PRO A 344 -7.45 -45.33 -76.91
CA PRO A 344 -6.70 -44.88 -75.71
C PRO A 344 -5.19 -45.24 -75.79
N ALA A 345 -4.45 -44.97 -74.69
CA ALA A 345 -3.39 -45.81 -74.10
C ALA A 345 -1.95 -45.25 -73.98
N ALA A 346 -1.49 -45.31 -72.71
CA ALA A 346 -0.18 -45.70 -72.19
C ALA A 346 1.07 -44.82 -72.45
N GLY A 347 1.68 -44.36 -71.36
CA GLY A 347 3.04 -43.80 -71.34
C GLY A 347 3.51 -43.48 -69.91
N THR A 348 4.52 -44.22 -69.47
CA THR A 348 5.04 -44.38 -68.11
C THR A 348 5.93 -43.21 -67.62
N ALA A 349 5.96 -43.05 -66.29
CA ALA A 349 7.07 -42.61 -65.42
C ALA A 349 7.03 -41.18 -64.80
N PRO A 350 7.46 -41.04 -63.51
CA PRO A 350 7.19 -39.89 -62.67
C PRO A 350 8.32 -38.85 -62.73
N SER A 351 7.96 -37.56 -62.67
CA SER A 351 8.89 -36.48 -62.35
C SER A 351 8.44 -35.82 -61.06
N THR A 352 9.32 -35.91 -60.07
CA THR A 352 9.29 -35.27 -58.77
C THR A 352 9.39 -33.76 -58.94
N ASP A 353 8.33 -33.02 -58.62
CA ASP A 353 8.42 -31.60 -58.31
C ASP A 353 8.00 -31.36 -56.87
N THR A 354 9.01 -31.01 -56.08
CA THR A 354 8.91 -30.64 -54.67
C THR A 354 8.32 -29.24 -54.58
N THR A 355 6.99 -29.13 -54.58
CA THR A 355 6.33 -27.95 -53.99
C THR A 355 6.32 -28.13 -52.48
N ALA A 356 7.30 -27.50 -51.81
CA ALA A 356 7.27 -27.29 -50.38
C ALA A 356 5.99 -26.53 -50.03
N ALA A 357 5.00 -27.26 -49.52
CA ALA A 357 3.86 -26.67 -48.85
C ALA A 357 4.40 -25.85 -47.68
N VAL A 358 4.23 -24.53 -47.76
CA VAL A 358 4.47 -23.64 -46.62
C VAL A 358 3.44 -24.00 -45.56
N VAL A 359 3.85 -24.84 -44.61
CA VAL A 359 3.11 -25.09 -43.37
C VAL A 359 3.02 -23.76 -42.63
N PRO A 360 1.82 -23.28 -42.24
CA PRO A 360 1.73 -22.11 -41.38
C PRO A 360 2.40 -22.49 -40.06
N VAL A 361 3.34 -21.67 -39.60
CA VAL A 361 4.01 -21.82 -38.31
C VAL A 361 2.90 -21.90 -37.25
N ALA A 362 2.73 -23.07 -36.65
CA ALA A 362 1.82 -23.25 -35.52
C ALA A 362 2.26 -22.28 -34.43
N SER A 363 1.35 -21.42 -33.96
CA SER A 363 1.54 -20.63 -32.75
C SER A 363 1.99 -21.59 -31.65
N SER A 364 3.12 -21.30 -31.01
CA SER A 364 3.57 -22.11 -29.88
C SER A 364 2.48 -22.12 -28.79
N ALA A 365 2.48 -23.13 -27.91
CA ALA A 365 1.56 -23.14 -26.77
C ALA A 365 1.72 -21.86 -25.91
N ASP A 366 2.93 -21.28 -25.88
CA ASP A 366 3.22 -20.00 -25.25
C ASP A 366 2.47 -18.85 -25.94
N ASP A 367 2.48 -18.79 -27.27
CA ASP A 367 1.78 -17.75 -28.04
C ASP A 367 0.26 -17.79 -27.83
N ALA A 368 -0.31 -19.00 -27.75
CA ALA A 368 -1.75 -19.18 -27.50
C ALA A 368 -2.14 -18.69 -26.10
N ILE A 369 -1.36 -19.05 -25.07
CA ILE A 369 -1.61 -18.60 -23.70
C ILE A 369 -1.40 -17.09 -23.58
N MET A 370 -0.34 -16.54 -24.18
CA MET A 370 -0.09 -15.11 -24.15
C MET A 370 -1.18 -14.32 -24.87
N GLY A 371 -1.83 -14.87 -25.90
CA GLY A 371 -3.04 -14.29 -26.49
C GLY A 371 -4.19 -14.12 -25.48
N ILE A 372 -4.44 -15.12 -24.64
CA ILE A 372 -5.42 -15.04 -23.54
C ILE A 372 -4.97 -14.01 -22.51
N VAL A 373 -3.70 -14.04 -22.11
CA VAL A 373 -3.14 -13.10 -21.11
C VAL A 373 -3.31 -11.65 -21.58
N HIS A 374 -2.96 -11.34 -22.82
CA HIS A 374 -3.04 -9.99 -23.36
C HIS A 374 -4.48 -9.46 -23.40
N THR A 375 -5.43 -10.32 -23.75
CA THR A 375 -6.84 -9.93 -23.88
C THR A 375 -7.61 -9.93 -22.55
N LYS A 376 -7.26 -10.83 -21.63
CA LYS A 376 -8.02 -11.07 -20.39
C LYS A 376 -7.37 -10.50 -19.13
N CYS A 377 -6.05 -10.33 -19.13
CA CYS A 377 -5.26 -9.97 -17.94
C CYS A 377 -4.49 -8.66 -18.14
N SER A 378 -3.72 -8.53 -19.22
CA SER A 378 -2.86 -7.36 -19.46
C SER A 378 -3.64 -6.05 -19.64
N VAL A 379 -4.93 -6.13 -20.00
CA VAL A 379 -5.80 -4.94 -20.05
C VAL A 379 -5.86 -4.17 -18.72
N CYS A 380 -5.72 -4.88 -17.59
CA CYS A 380 -5.62 -4.28 -16.25
C CYS A 380 -4.21 -4.40 -15.65
N HIS A 381 -3.49 -5.47 -15.96
CA HIS A 381 -2.19 -5.80 -15.36
C HIS A 381 -0.99 -5.48 -16.28
N ALA A 382 -1.11 -4.52 -17.19
CA ALA A 382 0.05 -4.01 -17.94
C ALA A 382 0.81 -2.92 -17.15
N ALA A 383 2.05 -2.64 -17.56
CA ALA A 383 2.76 -1.43 -17.12
C ALA A 383 1.93 -0.15 -17.36
N GLN A 384 1.11 -0.18 -18.42
CA GLN A 384 0.15 0.87 -18.77
C GLN A 384 -1.20 0.20 -19.08
N PRO A 385 -2.12 0.11 -18.10
CA PRO A 385 -3.42 -0.52 -18.29
C PRO A 385 -4.28 0.22 -19.33
N THR A 386 -5.06 -0.53 -20.09
CA THR A 386 -5.98 0.01 -21.11
C THR A 386 -7.45 -0.03 -20.66
N GLN A 387 -7.78 -0.82 -19.64
CA GLN A 387 -9.12 -0.90 -19.07
C GLN A 387 -9.49 0.41 -18.36
N PRO A 388 -10.62 1.06 -18.74
CA PRO A 388 -11.12 2.23 -18.02
C PRO A 388 -11.27 1.97 -16.52
N GLY A 389 -10.81 2.92 -15.71
CA GLY A 389 -10.80 2.80 -14.24
C GLY A 389 -9.50 2.26 -13.64
N PHE A 390 -8.55 1.81 -14.47
CA PHE A 390 -7.22 1.41 -14.01
C PHE A 390 -6.15 2.33 -14.61
N SER A 391 -5.50 3.13 -13.77
CA SER A 391 -4.38 4.01 -14.16
C SER A 391 -3.00 3.42 -13.83
N ALA A 392 -2.97 2.27 -13.15
CA ALA A 392 -1.79 1.50 -12.78
C ALA A 392 -2.23 0.04 -12.53
N PRO A 393 -1.33 -0.94 -12.71
CA PRO A 393 -1.68 -2.34 -12.48
C PRO A 393 -2.15 -2.56 -11.04
N PRO A 394 -3.29 -3.26 -10.81
CA PRO A 394 -3.73 -3.59 -9.46
C PRO A 394 -2.66 -4.34 -8.69
N LEU A 395 -2.44 -3.94 -7.44
CA LEU A 395 -1.38 -4.48 -6.57
C LEU A 395 0.05 -4.28 -7.09
N GLY A 396 0.22 -3.48 -8.14
CA GLY A 396 1.52 -3.08 -8.68
C GLY A 396 2.28 -4.13 -9.47
N PHE A 397 1.68 -5.29 -9.81
CA PHE A 397 2.36 -6.32 -10.58
C PHE A 397 1.87 -6.40 -12.02
N ILE A 398 2.83 -6.57 -12.92
CA ILE A 398 2.65 -6.59 -14.37
C ILE A 398 2.53 -8.04 -14.84
N VAL A 399 1.71 -8.26 -15.87
CA VAL A 399 1.50 -9.53 -16.57
C VAL A 399 1.38 -9.24 -18.06
N GLN A 400 2.54 -9.15 -18.74
CA GLN A 400 2.62 -8.89 -20.18
C GLN A 400 3.53 -9.88 -20.91
N THR A 401 4.46 -10.53 -20.23
CA THR A 401 5.36 -11.52 -20.82
C THR A 401 5.30 -12.86 -20.07
N PRO A 402 5.81 -13.96 -20.66
CA PRO A 402 6.01 -15.22 -19.94
C PRO A 402 6.88 -15.04 -18.69
N GLU A 403 7.90 -14.19 -18.75
CA GLU A 403 8.74 -13.84 -17.61
C GLU A 403 7.94 -13.15 -16.50
N ASP A 404 7.05 -12.21 -16.83
CA ASP A 404 6.16 -11.57 -15.86
C ASP A 404 5.23 -12.58 -15.18
N MET A 405 4.73 -13.54 -15.95
CA MET A 405 3.90 -14.64 -15.44
C MET A 405 4.68 -15.54 -14.49
N LYS A 406 5.94 -15.82 -14.82
CA LYS A 406 6.85 -16.61 -13.96
C LYS A 406 7.15 -15.88 -12.65
N ILE A 407 7.45 -14.58 -12.71
CA ILE A 407 7.69 -13.73 -11.53
C ILE A 407 6.45 -13.70 -10.63
N ASN A 408 5.25 -13.63 -11.22
CA ASN A 408 3.99 -13.51 -10.49
C ASN A 408 3.20 -14.82 -10.36
N LYS A 409 3.83 -15.97 -10.64
CA LYS A 409 3.23 -17.30 -10.73
C LYS A 409 2.26 -17.60 -9.59
N ALA A 410 2.73 -17.46 -8.35
CA ALA A 410 1.94 -17.75 -7.16
C ALA A 410 0.69 -16.85 -7.06
N LYS A 411 0.79 -15.57 -7.45
CA LYS A 411 -0.32 -14.61 -7.39
C LYS A 411 -1.35 -14.91 -8.47
N ILE A 412 -0.90 -15.19 -9.69
CA ILE A 412 -1.76 -15.50 -10.84
C ILE A 412 -2.53 -16.79 -10.57
N VAL A 413 -1.85 -17.87 -10.20
CA VAL A 413 -2.49 -19.16 -9.90
C VAL A 413 -3.52 -19.01 -8.79
N THR A 414 -3.17 -18.33 -7.68
CA THR A 414 -4.11 -18.09 -6.57
C THR A 414 -5.34 -17.31 -7.03
N ALA A 415 -5.15 -16.22 -7.78
CA ALA A 415 -6.24 -15.36 -8.22
C ALA A 415 -7.19 -16.05 -9.21
N LEU A 416 -6.66 -16.94 -10.04
CA LEU A 416 -7.45 -17.74 -10.98
C LEU A 416 -8.22 -18.86 -10.26
N GLN A 417 -7.59 -19.55 -9.30
CA GLN A 417 -8.21 -20.64 -8.53
C GLN A 417 -9.35 -20.19 -7.62
N THR A 418 -9.24 -18.98 -7.05
CA THR A 418 -10.28 -18.41 -6.19
C THR A 418 -11.41 -17.75 -6.97
N ASN A 419 -11.35 -17.73 -8.31
CA ASN A 419 -12.23 -16.95 -9.17
C ASN A 419 -12.28 -15.45 -8.83
N TYR A 420 -11.24 -14.97 -8.14
CA TYR A 420 -11.14 -13.55 -7.77
C TYR A 420 -10.85 -12.67 -8.99
N MET A 421 -10.03 -13.19 -9.92
CA MET A 421 -9.71 -12.52 -11.18
C MET A 421 -10.24 -13.29 -12.38
N PRO A 422 -10.68 -12.61 -13.46
CA PRO A 422 -10.87 -11.16 -13.55
C PRO A 422 -11.99 -10.67 -12.63
N LEU A 423 -11.88 -9.44 -12.08
CA LEU A 423 -12.88 -8.89 -11.16
C LEU A 423 -14.26 -8.89 -11.81
N GLY A 424 -15.25 -9.55 -11.18
CA GLY A 424 -16.60 -9.68 -11.74
C GLY A 424 -16.64 -10.36 -13.12
N ASN A 425 -15.57 -11.07 -13.49
CA ASN A 425 -15.32 -11.64 -14.81
C ASN A 425 -15.53 -10.66 -15.99
N ILE A 426 -15.15 -9.39 -15.82
CA ILE A 426 -15.39 -8.32 -16.83
C ILE A 426 -14.78 -8.61 -18.22
N THR A 427 -13.69 -9.37 -18.29
CA THR A 427 -13.05 -9.75 -19.56
C THR A 427 -13.61 -11.06 -20.13
N GLN A 428 -14.61 -11.66 -19.49
CA GLN A 428 -15.26 -12.91 -19.90
C GLN A 428 -14.24 -14.04 -20.08
N LEU A 429 -13.44 -14.30 -19.04
CA LEU A 429 -12.56 -15.46 -18.99
C LEU A 429 -13.41 -16.71 -18.75
N SER A 430 -13.39 -17.64 -19.69
CA SER A 430 -14.07 -18.94 -19.59
C SER A 430 -13.38 -19.86 -18.57
N ASP A 431 -14.08 -20.89 -18.13
CA ASP A 431 -13.54 -21.87 -17.19
C ASP A 431 -12.42 -22.70 -17.84
N GLU A 432 -12.52 -22.99 -19.14
CA GLU A 432 -11.49 -23.67 -19.91
C GLU A 432 -10.22 -22.83 -20.04
N GLU A 433 -10.32 -21.56 -20.45
CA GLU A 433 -9.18 -20.63 -20.53
C GLU A 433 -8.53 -20.45 -19.16
N ARG A 434 -9.33 -20.38 -18.09
CA ARG A 434 -8.86 -20.29 -16.72
C ARG A 434 -8.05 -21.53 -16.31
N GLN A 435 -8.53 -22.73 -16.61
CA GLN A 435 -7.80 -23.97 -16.31
C GLN A 435 -6.51 -24.06 -17.11
N GLN A 436 -6.52 -23.66 -18.39
CA GLN A 436 -5.33 -23.59 -19.22
C GLN A 436 -4.28 -22.63 -18.65
N LEU A 437 -4.71 -21.43 -18.23
CA LEU A 437 -3.83 -20.46 -17.58
C LEU A 437 -3.26 -20.99 -16.25
N ILE A 438 -4.06 -21.67 -15.44
CA ILE A 438 -3.59 -22.27 -14.18
C ILE A 438 -2.54 -23.35 -14.47
N ALA A 439 -2.81 -24.26 -15.41
CA ALA A 439 -1.89 -25.33 -15.77
C ALA A 439 -0.58 -24.79 -16.33
N TYR A 440 -0.67 -23.86 -17.29
CA TYR A 440 0.48 -23.18 -17.88
C TYR A 440 1.32 -22.46 -16.84
N THR A 441 0.69 -21.57 -16.06
CA THR A 441 1.40 -20.77 -15.05
C THR A 441 2.01 -21.64 -13.95
N SER A 442 1.35 -22.75 -13.60
CA SER A 442 1.89 -23.73 -12.65
C SER A 442 3.13 -24.46 -13.19
N GLY A 443 3.29 -24.55 -14.51
CA GLY A 443 4.43 -25.17 -15.20
C GLY A 443 5.65 -24.26 -15.45
N LEU A 444 5.50 -22.93 -15.36
CA LEU A 444 6.57 -21.94 -15.59
C LEU A 444 7.72 -21.94 -14.57
#